data_AF-A0A6B0REE1-F1
#
_entry.id   AF-A0A6B0REE1-F1
#
_cell.length_a   1.000
_cell.length_b   1.000
_cell.length_c   1.000
_cell.angle_alpha   90.00
_cell.angle_beta   90.00
_cell.angle_gamma   90.00
#
_symmetry.space_group_name_H-M   'P 1'
#
loop_
_entity.id
_entity.type
_entity.pdbx_description
1 polymer ?
#
loop_
_entity_poly.entity_id
_entity_poly.type
_entity_poly.pdbx_seq_one_letter_code
_entity_poly.pdbx_strand_id
1 'polypeptide(L)'
;MADIDNLPRVVKRRVNALKNLQVKCAQIEAKFYEEVHDLERKYAVLYQPLFDKQFEIINAIYEPTEEECEWKPDEEDEISEELKEKAKIEDEKKDEEKEDPKGIPEFWLTVFKNVDLLSDMVQEHDEPILKHLKDIKVKFSDAVPESGDLDDDSEAILAADFEIGHFLRERIIPRSVLYFTGEAIEDDDDDYDEEGEEADEEGEEEGDEENDPDYDPKKDQNPAECKQQ
;
A
#
# COMPACT_ATOMS: atom_id res chain seq x y z
N MET A 1 23.54 -20.97 5.86
CA MET A 1 22.73 -21.06 7.09
C MET A 1 23.62 -21.55 8.24
N ALA A 2 23.49 -20.97 9.44
CA ALA A 2 24.22 -21.48 10.60
C ALA A 2 23.59 -22.81 11.03
N ASP A 3 24.41 -23.84 11.25
CA ASP A 3 23.97 -25.13 11.79
C ASP A 3 23.64 -24.95 13.28
N ILE A 4 22.37 -24.67 13.56
CA ILE A 4 21.88 -24.39 14.92
C ILE A 4 22.06 -25.59 15.83
N ASP A 5 21.94 -26.81 15.30
CA ASP A 5 22.01 -28.05 16.08
C ASP A 5 23.38 -28.30 16.68
N ASN A 6 24.44 -27.87 16.00
CA ASN A 6 25.81 -27.99 16.47
C ASN A 6 26.28 -26.84 17.37
N LEU A 7 25.44 -25.85 17.68
CA LEU A 7 25.83 -24.74 18.55
C LEU A 7 25.98 -25.18 20.03
N PRO A 8 26.97 -24.62 20.76
CA PRO A 8 27.08 -24.86 22.20
C PRO A 8 25.79 -24.47 22.95
N ARG A 9 25.43 -25.22 24.00
CA ARG A 9 24.22 -24.98 24.82
C ARG A 9 24.07 -23.52 25.27
N VAL A 10 25.19 -22.87 25.62
CA VAL A 10 25.19 -21.46 26.04
C VAL A 10 24.79 -20.52 24.89
N VAL A 11 25.19 -20.83 23.66
CA VAL A 11 24.81 -20.06 22.47
C VAL A 11 23.34 -20.31 22.13
N LYS A 12 22.87 -21.57 22.14
CA LYS A 12 21.45 -21.90 21.96
C LYS A 12 20.53 -21.15 22.93
N ARG A 13 20.91 -21.08 24.22
CA ARG A 13 20.16 -20.29 25.23
C ARG A 13 20.08 -18.79 24.89
N ARG A 14 21.15 -18.22 24.34
CA ARG A 14 21.15 -16.81 23.90
C ARG A 14 20.26 -16.61 22.68
N VAL A 15 20.33 -17.51 21.69
CA VAL A 15 19.46 -17.49 20.51
C VAL A 15 18.00 -17.58 20.92
N ASN A 16 17.63 -18.48 21.83
CA ASN A 16 16.24 -18.58 22.32
C ASN A 16 15.79 -17.31 23.05
N ALA A 17 16.69 -16.66 23.81
CA ALA A 17 16.38 -15.37 24.42
C ALA A 17 16.16 -14.28 23.37
N LEU A 18 16.90 -14.29 22.25
CA LEU A 18 16.69 -13.38 21.12
C LEU A 18 15.37 -13.68 20.39
N LYS A 19 15.03 -14.96 20.16
CA LYS A 19 13.71 -15.34 19.59
C LYS A 19 12.55 -14.82 20.44
N ASN A 20 12.66 -14.88 21.77
CA ASN A 20 11.65 -14.30 22.66
C ASN A 20 11.53 -12.77 22.55
N LEU A 21 12.60 -12.06 22.16
CA LEU A 21 12.54 -10.63 21.85
C LEU A 21 11.91 -10.40 20.48
N GLN A 22 12.24 -11.25 19.49
CA GLN A 22 11.65 -11.19 18.15
C GLN A 22 10.12 -11.30 18.21
N VAL A 23 9.59 -12.24 19.00
CA VAL A 23 8.13 -12.36 19.21
C VAL A 23 7.52 -11.07 19.76
N LYS A 24 8.23 -10.35 20.65
CA LYS A 24 7.74 -9.07 21.18
C LYS A 24 7.81 -7.96 20.13
N CYS A 25 8.80 -7.97 19.25
CA CYS A 25 8.85 -7.06 18.10
C CYS A 25 7.67 -7.30 17.16
N ALA A 26 7.43 -8.55 16.77
CA ALA A 26 6.29 -8.93 15.93
C ALA A 26 4.94 -8.51 16.54
N GLN A 27 4.78 -8.62 17.86
CA GLN A 27 3.58 -8.13 18.56
C GLN A 27 3.40 -6.61 18.52
N ILE A 28 4.49 -5.85 18.46
CA ILE A 28 4.44 -4.39 18.33
C ILE A 28 4.15 -4.01 16.88
N GLU A 29 4.79 -4.69 15.92
CA GLU A 29 4.54 -4.52 14.48
C GLU A 29 3.09 -4.82 14.11
N ALA A 30 2.52 -5.92 14.61
CA ALA A 30 1.11 -6.25 14.39
C ALA A 30 0.17 -5.13 14.87
N LYS A 31 0.47 -4.50 16.01
CA LYS A 31 -0.31 -3.35 16.51
C LYS A 31 -0.12 -2.11 15.67
N PHE A 32 1.10 -1.86 15.18
CA PHE A 32 1.37 -0.75 14.28
C PHE A 32 0.54 -0.88 13.00
N TYR A 33 0.54 -2.05 12.37
CA TYR A 33 -0.25 -2.27 11.16
C TYR A 33 -1.76 -2.24 11.41
N GLU A 34 -2.24 -2.71 12.58
CA GLU A 34 -3.64 -2.54 12.99
C GLU A 34 -4.02 -1.05 13.09
N GLU A 35 -3.16 -0.22 13.71
CA GLU A 35 -3.38 1.22 13.83
C GLU A 35 -3.29 1.95 12.47
N VAL A 36 -2.38 1.54 11.59
CA VAL A 36 -2.28 2.05 10.21
C VAL A 36 -3.55 1.71 9.44
N HIS A 37 -4.03 0.46 9.47
CA HIS A 37 -5.26 0.07 8.79
C HIS A 37 -6.46 0.88 9.30
N ASP A 38 -6.57 1.08 10.62
CA ASP A 38 -7.61 1.94 11.21
C ASP A 38 -7.53 3.39 10.71
N LEU A 39 -6.30 3.91 10.56
CA LEU A 39 -6.05 5.24 10.04
C LEU A 39 -6.45 5.34 8.57
N GLU A 40 -6.04 4.39 7.74
CA GLU A 40 -6.40 4.31 6.32
C GLU A 40 -7.91 4.27 6.15
N ARG A 41 -8.62 3.41 6.90
CA ARG A 41 -10.09 3.35 6.88
C ARG A 41 -10.73 4.68 7.26
N LYS A 42 -10.20 5.36 8.29
CA LYS A 42 -10.70 6.68 8.70
C LYS A 42 -10.57 7.72 7.58
N TYR A 43 -9.43 7.78 6.90
CA TYR A 43 -9.21 8.75 5.82
C TYR A 43 -9.92 8.35 4.51
N ALA A 44 -10.08 7.06 4.23
CA ALA A 44 -10.85 6.58 3.08
C ALA A 44 -12.30 7.13 3.10
N VAL A 45 -12.92 7.22 4.29
CA VAL A 45 -14.26 7.83 4.44
C VAL A 45 -14.26 9.31 4.08
N LEU A 46 -13.16 10.03 4.31
CA LEU A 46 -13.04 11.46 3.96
C LEU A 46 -12.81 11.66 2.45
N TYR A 47 -12.07 10.75 1.81
CA TYR A 47 -11.87 10.79 0.36
C TYR A 47 -13.12 10.37 -0.42
N GLN A 48 -13.96 9.48 0.13
CA GLN A 48 -15.08 8.89 -0.59
C GLN A 48 -16.04 9.92 -1.23
N PRO A 49 -16.49 11.00 -0.54
CA PRO A 49 -17.30 12.04 -1.17
C PRO A 49 -16.62 12.76 -2.33
N LEU A 50 -15.29 12.92 -2.29
CA LEU A 50 -14.51 13.54 -3.37
C LEU A 50 -14.47 12.63 -4.59
N PHE A 51 -14.21 11.33 -4.40
CA PHE A 51 -14.21 10.36 -5.48
C PHE A 51 -15.61 10.11 -6.06
N ASP A 52 -16.65 10.09 -5.22
CA ASP A 52 -18.03 10.00 -5.71
C ASP A 52 -18.40 11.24 -6.54
N LYS A 53 -17.97 12.44 -6.15
CA LYS A 53 -18.16 13.67 -6.94
C LYS A 53 -17.37 13.63 -8.25
N GLN A 54 -16.13 13.14 -8.22
CA GLN A 54 -15.32 12.94 -9.42
C GLN A 54 -16.01 12.00 -10.40
N PHE A 55 -16.57 10.88 -9.92
CA PHE A 55 -17.36 9.95 -10.72
C PHE A 55 -18.56 10.63 -11.38
N GLU A 56 -19.29 11.47 -10.63
CA GLU A 56 -20.45 12.21 -11.16
C GLU A 56 -20.04 13.16 -12.31
N ILE A 57 -18.91 13.85 -12.17
CA ILE A 57 -18.38 14.77 -13.18
C ILE A 57 -17.90 14.01 -14.41
N ILE A 58 -17.05 12.98 -14.23
CA ILE A 58 -16.50 12.17 -15.32
C ILE A 58 -17.61 11.57 -16.19
N ASN A 59 -18.76 11.22 -15.59
CA ASN A 59 -19.85 10.58 -16.30
C ASN A 59 -20.99 11.52 -16.71
N ALA A 60 -20.82 12.84 -16.56
CA ALA A 60 -21.85 13.86 -16.77
C ALA A 60 -23.18 13.57 -16.05
N ILE A 61 -23.09 13.00 -14.85
CA ILE A 61 -24.22 12.94 -13.89
C ILE A 61 -24.37 14.32 -13.23
N TYR A 62 -23.24 15.01 -13.04
CA TYR A 62 -23.18 16.37 -12.52
C TYR A 62 -22.33 17.25 -13.45
N GLU A 63 -22.86 18.43 -13.76
CA GLU A 63 -22.12 19.47 -14.49
C GLU A 63 -21.54 20.48 -13.48
N PRO A 64 -20.21 20.68 -13.43
CA PRO A 64 -19.58 21.68 -12.58
C PRO A 64 -20.10 23.10 -12.83
N THR A 65 -20.21 23.87 -11.75
CA THR A 65 -20.50 25.30 -11.83
C THR A 65 -19.25 26.10 -12.21
N GLU A 66 -19.41 27.31 -12.76
CA GLU A 66 -18.28 28.20 -13.06
C GLU A 66 -17.37 28.42 -11.84
N GLU A 67 -17.94 28.51 -10.64
CA GLU A 67 -17.18 28.67 -9.39
C GLU A 67 -16.36 27.43 -9.02
N GLU A 68 -16.82 26.21 -9.32
CA GLU A 68 -16.08 24.96 -9.07
C GLU A 68 -14.95 24.74 -10.09
N CYS A 69 -15.07 25.29 -11.30
CA CYS A 69 -14.01 25.28 -12.30
C CYS A 69 -12.91 26.32 -11.99
N GLU A 70 -13.21 27.33 -11.17
CA GLU A 70 -12.23 28.30 -10.72
C GLU A 70 -11.41 27.73 -9.55
N TRP A 71 -10.13 27.44 -9.81
CA TRP A 71 -9.20 27.07 -8.74
C TRP A 71 -8.98 28.25 -7.79
N LYS A 72 -9.44 28.13 -6.55
CA LYS A 72 -9.17 29.08 -5.46
C LYS A 72 -8.09 28.46 -4.57
N PRO A 73 -6.82 28.84 -4.72
CA PRO A 73 -5.79 28.31 -3.84
C PRO A 73 -6.04 28.82 -2.43
N ASP A 74 -6.04 27.91 -1.46
CA ASP A 74 -6.04 28.33 -0.06
C ASP A 74 -4.70 29.00 0.23
N GLU A 75 -4.72 30.20 0.82
CA GLU A 75 -3.52 31.04 0.97
C GLU A 75 -2.48 30.44 1.94
N GLU A 76 -2.84 29.40 2.70
CA GLU A 76 -1.99 28.73 3.70
C GLU A 76 -1.36 27.40 3.24
N ASP A 77 -1.73 26.84 2.08
CA ASP A 77 -1.26 25.51 1.66
C ASP A 77 -0.02 25.56 0.75
N GLU A 78 1.13 25.10 1.27
CA GLU A 78 2.38 24.89 0.50
C GLU A 78 2.21 23.91 -0.67
N ILE A 79 1.25 22.97 -0.56
CA ILE A 79 0.89 21.98 -1.59
C ILE A 79 0.22 22.66 -2.80
N SER A 80 -0.31 23.88 -2.62
CA SER A 80 -1.04 24.59 -3.65
C SER A 80 -0.16 25.06 -4.82
N GLU A 81 1.14 25.30 -4.63
CA GLU A 81 2.01 25.81 -5.70
C GLU A 81 2.35 24.77 -6.78
N GLU A 82 2.55 23.50 -6.40
CA GLU A 82 2.84 22.43 -7.38
C GLU A 82 1.58 22.02 -8.16
N LEU A 83 0.43 21.96 -7.48
CA LEU A 83 -0.87 21.72 -8.12
C LEU A 83 -1.29 22.90 -9.03
N LYS A 84 -0.87 24.15 -8.72
CA LYS A 84 -1.13 25.37 -9.52
C LYS A 84 -0.49 25.33 -10.90
N GLU A 85 0.70 24.76 -11.04
CA GLU A 85 1.42 24.73 -12.32
C GLU A 85 0.84 23.66 -13.25
N LYS A 86 0.42 22.53 -12.68
CA LYS A 86 -0.15 21.38 -13.40
C LYS A 86 -1.58 21.69 -13.88
N ALA A 87 -2.50 22.19 -13.04
CA ALA A 87 -3.93 22.31 -13.36
C ALA A 87 -4.37 23.32 -14.46
N LYS A 88 -3.47 23.97 -15.22
CA LYS A 88 -3.85 24.96 -16.24
C LYS A 88 -4.13 24.31 -17.59
N ILE A 89 -5.41 24.20 -17.95
CA ILE A 89 -5.84 23.87 -19.32
C ILE A 89 -5.93 25.17 -20.14
N GLU A 90 -5.18 25.28 -21.24
CA GLU A 90 -5.30 26.42 -22.17
C GLU A 90 -6.57 26.29 -23.03
N ASP A 91 -7.47 27.28 -22.93
CA ASP A 91 -8.69 27.39 -23.76
C ASP A 91 -8.33 27.68 -25.24
N GLU A 92 -7.97 26.65 -26.00
CA GLU A 92 -8.00 26.74 -27.47
C GLU A 92 -9.45 26.69 -27.95
N LYS A 93 -10.07 27.86 -28.14
CA LYS A 93 -11.38 27.98 -28.79
C LYS A 93 -11.39 27.30 -30.16
N LYS A 94 -11.97 26.11 -30.23
CA LYS A 94 -12.58 25.55 -31.44
C LYS A 94 -14.01 25.14 -31.13
N ASP A 95 -14.92 26.05 -31.46
CA ASP A 95 -16.32 25.73 -31.71
C ASP A 95 -16.40 24.75 -32.90
N GLU A 96 -16.46 23.45 -32.61
CA GLU A 96 -17.09 22.48 -33.49
C GLU A 96 -18.31 21.91 -32.75
N GLU A 97 -19.51 22.21 -33.25
CA GLU A 97 -20.74 21.54 -32.86
C GLU A 97 -20.54 20.01 -32.99
N LYS A 98 -20.35 19.34 -31.86
CA LYS A 98 -20.40 17.89 -31.73
C LYS A 98 -21.27 17.56 -30.54
N GLU A 99 -22.02 16.46 -30.66
CA GLU A 99 -22.98 15.96 -29.67
C GLU A 99 -22.53 16.25 -28.25
N ASP A 100 -23.46 16.79 -27.44
CA ASP A 100 -23.36 16.95 -25.99
C ASP A 100 -22.59 15.76 -25.38
N PRO A 101 -21.28 15.94 -25.05
CA PRO A 101 -20.44 14.83 -24.67
C PRO A 101 -20.96 14.27 -23.35
N LYS A 102 -21.31 12.97 -23.34
CA LYS A 102 -21.77 12.27 -22.14
C LYS A 102 -20.60 12.00 -21.20
N GLY A 103 -20.12 13.04 -20.53
CA GLY A 103 -18.99 13.00 -19.62
C GLY A 103 -17.65 13.22 -20.32
N ILE A 104 -16.58 12.78 -19.68
CA ILE A 104 -15.20 12.82 -20.20
C ILE A 104 -14.95 11.50 -20.95
N PRO A 105 -14.92 11.49 -22.29
CA PRO A 105 -14.78 10.25 -23.04
C PRO A 105 -13.44 9.57 -22.77
N GLU A 106 -13.48 8.25 -22.66
CA GLU A 106 -12.28 7.40 -22.54
C GLU A 106 -11.38 7.73 -21.33
N PHE A 107 -11.89 8.45 -20.31
CA PHE A 107 -11.13 8.93 -19.16
C PHE A 107 -10.17 7.87 -18.58
N TRP A 108 -10.68 6.73 -18.12
CA TRP A 108 -9.85 5.68 -17.52
C TRP A 108 -8.94 4.96 -18.52
N LEU A 109 -9.34 4.84 -19.78
CA LEU A 109 -8.46 4.28 -20.83
C LEU A 109 -7.27 5.21 -21.07
N THR A 110 -7.51 6.52 -21.14
CA THR A 110 -6.44 7.53 -21.27
C THR A 110 -5.53 7.50 -20.06
N VAL A 111 -6.08 7.41 -18.84
CA VAL A 111 -5.28 7.24 -17.62
C VAL A 111 -4.38 6.01 -17.73
N PHE A 112 -4.91 4.85 -18.13
CA PHE A 112 -4.11 3.62 -18.23
C PHE A 112 -3.01 3.72 -19.29
N LYS A 113 -3.26 4.41 -20.40
CA LYS A 113 -2.26 4.64 -21.46
C LYS A 113 -1.16 5.63 -21.08
N ASN A 114 -1.43 6.50 -20.11
CA ASN A 114 -0.52 7.52 -19.62
C ASN A 114 0.26 7.07 -18.37
N VAL A 115 0.14 5.80 -17.98
CA VAL A 115 0.90 5.22 -16.87
C VAL A 115 1.75 4.09 -17.45
N ASP A 116 3.07 4.19 -17.36
CA ASP A 116 4.00 3.28 -18.04
C ASP A 116 3.72 1.80 -17.69
N LEU A 117 3.56 1.48 -16.40
CA LEU A 117 3.24 0.11 -15.95
C LEU A 117 1.95 -0.43 -16.59
N LEU A 118 0.89 0.36 -16.64
CA LEU A 118 -0.41 -0.10 -17.14
C LEU A 118 -0.48 -0.07 -18.68
N SER A 119 0.22 0.87 -19.32
CA SER A 119 0.25 1.03 -20.77
C SER A 119 0.83 -0.21 -21.45
N ASP A 120 1.90 -0.77 -20.88
CA ASP A 120 2.52 -2.02 -21.35
C ASP A 120 1.61 -3.25 -21.15
N MET A 121 0.71 -3.21 -20.17
CA MET A 121 -0.24 -4.30 -19.89
C MET A 121 -1.48 -4.25 -20.80
N VAL A 122 -1.91 -3.06 -21.24
CA VAL A 122 -3.12 -2.88 -22.04
C VAL A 122 -2.88 -3.29 -23.50
N GLN A 123 -3.63 -4.28 -23.97
CA GLN A 123 -3.54 -4.77 -25.34
C GLN A 123 -4.61 -4.11 -26.24
N GLU A 124 -4.41 -4.18 -27.57
CA GLU A 124 -5.33 -3.57 -28.55
C GLU A 124 -6.79 -4.03 -28.39
N HIS A 125 -7.00 -5.28 -27.94
CA HIS A 125 -8.33 -5.85 -27.75
C HIS A 125 -8.99 -5.45 -26.42
N ASP A 126 -8.23 -4.90 -25.48
CA ASP A 126 -8.73 -4.40 -24.20
C ASP A 126 -9.35 -3.01 -24.35
N GLU A 127 -8.85 -2.20 -25.29
CA GLU A 127 -9.33 -0.82 -25.46
C GLU A 127 -10.85 -0.70 -25.65
N PRO A 128 -11.52 -1.51 -26.51
CA PRO A 128 -12.96 -1.45 -26.64
C PRO A 128 -13.70 -1.77 -25.33
N ILE A 129 -13.10 -2.58 -24.45
CA ILE A 129 -13.66 -2.94 -23.14
C ILE A 129 -13.44 -1.79 -22.16
N LEU A 130 -12.22 -1.27 -22.08
CA LEU A 130 -11.83 -0.17 -21.18
C LEU A 130 -12.56 1.14 -21.50
N LYS A 131 -12.99 1.38 -22.74
CA LYS A 131 -13.90 2.49 -23.09
C LYS A 131 -15.23 2.47 -22.32
N HIS A 132 -15.62 1.30 -21.80
CA HIS A 132 -16.82 1.15 -20.99
C HIS A 132 -16.55 1.29 -19.49
N LEU A 133 -15.28 1.39 -19.06
CA LEU A 133 -14.94 1.57 -17.65
C LEU A 133 -15.38 2.96 -17.17
N LYS A 134 -16.17 2.98 -16.10
CA LYS A 134 -16.81 4.20 -15.57
C LYS A 134 -16.15 4.71 -14.30
N ASP A 135 -15.57 3.80 -13.53
CA ASP A 135 -15.04 4.08 -12.21
C ASP A 135 -14.12 2.97 -11.72
N ILE A 136 -13.22 3.30 -10.79
CA ILE A 136 -12.37 2.37 -10.05
C ILE A 136 -12.45 2.76 -8.57
N LYS A 137 -12.85 1.82 -7.70
CA LYS A 137 -13.05 2.08 -6.27
C LYS A 137 -12.25 1.11 -5.40
N VAL A 138 -11.63 1.65 -4.36
CA VAL A 138 -11.01 0.86 -3.28
C VAL A 138 -11.99 0.74 -2.13
N LYS A 139 -12.06 -0.45 -1.52
CA LYS A 139 -12.83 -0.72 -0.32
C LYS A 139 -11.96 -1.47 0.67
N PHE A 140 -11.85 -0.93 1.87
CA PHE A 140 -11.14 -1.57 2.97
C PHE A 140 -12.08 -2.56 3.68
N SER A 141 -11.62 -3.77 3.92
CA SER A 141 -12.34 -4.77 4.70
C SER A 141 -12.04 -4.63 6.19
N ASP A 142 -13.01 -5.01 7.04
CA ASP A 142 -12.81 -5.10 8.48
C ASP A 142 -12.06 -6.37 8.90
N ALA A 143 -11.99 -7.38 8.02
CA ALA A 143 -11.36 -8.66 8.29
C ALA A 143 -10.05 -8.80 7.51
N VAL A 144 -9.03 -9.30 8.20
CA VAL A 144 -7.82 -9.86 7.57
C VAL A 144 -8.22 -11.21 6.98
N PRO A 145 -8.03 -11.44 5.67
CA PRO A 145 -8.26 -12.74 5.07
C PRO A 145 -7.38 -13.80 5.74
N GLU A 146 -7.92 -14.98 6.03
CA GLU A 146 -7.09 -16.11 6.41
C GLU A 146 -6.25 -16.53 5.21
N SER A 147 -4.92 -16.57 5.36
CA SER A 147 -4.02 -17.18 4.39
C SER A 147 -4.29 -18.69 4.39
N GLY A 148 -4.91 -19.18 3.32
CA GLY A 148 -5.03 -20.61 3.08
C GLY A 148 -3.81 -21.14 2.33
N ASP A 149 -3.57 -22.45 2.40
CA ASP A 149 -2.51 -23.11 1.63
C ASP A 149 -2.80 -22.95 0.13
N LEU A 150 -2.08 -22.03 -0.53
CA LEU A 150 -2.12 -21.82 -1.97
C LEU A 150 -0.94 -22.56 -2.62
N ASP A 151 -1.12 -23.05 -3.85
CA ASP A 151 0.02 -23.52 -4.63
C ASP A 151 0.85 -22.34 -5.15
N ASP A 152 2.16 -22.57 -5.38
CA ASP A 152 3.12 -21.56 -5.81
C ASP A 152 2.64 -20.75 -7.04
N ASP A 153 1.95 -21.39 -7.99
CA ASP A 153 1.43 -20.71 -9.19
C ASP A 153 0.30 -19.74 -8.82
N SER A 154 -0.60 -20.13 -7.92
CA SER A 154 -1.69 -19.31 -7.41
C SER A 154 -1.19 -18.14 -6.55
N GLU A 155 -0.15 -18.39 -5.74
CA GLU A 155 0.51 -17.35 -4.94
C GLU A 155 1.18 -16.30 -5.83
N ALA A 156 1.89 -16.73 -6.89
CA ALA A 156 2.51 -15.81 -7.83
C ALA A 156 1.49 -14.93 -8.58
N ILE A 157 0.34 -15.50 -8.97
CA ILE A 157 -0.74 -14.72 -9.60
C ILE A 157 -1.34 -13.71 -8.61
N LEU A 158 -1.59 -14.12 -7.37
CA LEU A 158 -2.12 -13.23 -6.34
C LEU A 158 -1.14 -12.11 -5.97
N ALA A 159 0.16 -12.39 -5.95
CA ALA A 159 1.18 -11.38 -5.73
C ALA A 159 1.15 -10.30 -6.85
N ALA A 160 1.08 -10.73 -8.11
CA ALA A 160 0.95 -9.80 -9.24
C ALA A 160 -0.35 -8.97 -9.17
N ASP A 161 -1.48 -9.61 -8.85
CA ASP A 161 -2.76 -8.92 -8.67
C ASP A 161 -2.71 -7.92 -7.50
N PHE A 162 -2.03 -8.27 -6.41
CA PHE A 162 -1.83 -7.40 -5.25
C PHE A 162 -0.98 -6.19 -5.60
N GLU A 163 0.12 -6.37 -6.35
CA GLU A 163 0.97 -5.28 -6.82
C GLU A 163 0.18 -4.28 -7.67
N ILE A 164 -0.60 -4.76 -8.63
CA ILE A 164 -1.46 -3.91 -9.47
C ILE A 164 -2.54 -3.23 -8.62
N GLY A 165 -3.17 -3.96 -7.69
CA GLY A 165 -4.19 -3.44 -6.79
C GLY A 165 -3.65 -2.34 -5.87
N HIS A 166 -2.47 -2.54 -5.32
CA HIS A 166 -1.74 -1.58 -4.50
C HIS A 166 -1.40 -0.33 -5.32
N PHE A 167 -0.87 -0.50 -6.54
CA PHE A 167 -0.55 0.61 -7.43
C PHE A 167 -1.78 1.44 -7.83
N LEU A 168 -2.89 0.76 -8.15
CA LEU A 168 -4.17 1.44 -8.42
C LEU A 168 -4.63 2.27 -7.21
N ARG A 169 -4.53 1.70 -6.01
CA ARG A 169 -4.95 2.32 -4.74
C ARG A 169 -4.10 3.54 -4.39
N GLU A 170 -2.78 3.42 -4.42
CA GLU A 170 -1.86 4.44 -3.91
C GLU A 170 -1.49 5.51 -4.96
N ARG A 171 -1.46 5.13 -6.24
CA ARG A 171 -1.01 6.02 -7.32
C ARG A 171 -2.14 6.47 -8.22
N ILE A 172 -2.86 5.54 -8.82
CA ILE A 172 -3.77 5.85 -9.92
C ILE A 172 -5.02 6.58 -9.43
N ILE A 173 -5.74 6.05 -8.45
CA ILE A 173 -7.03 6.61 -8.03
C ILE A 173 -6.87 8.04 -7.48
N PRO A 174 -5.92 8.33 -6.56
CA PRO A 174 -5.76 9.68 -6.01
C PRO A 174 -5.30 10.71 -7.05
N ARG A 175 -4.60 10.27 -8.11
CA ARG A 175 -3.95 11.15 -9.10
C ARG A 175 -4.52 10.98 -10.52
N SER A 176 -5.69 10.37 -10.67
CA SER A 176 -6.26 9.99 -11.97
C SER A 176 -6.42 11.17 -12.92
N VAL A 177 -6.74 12.36 -12.41
CA VAL A 177 -6.82 13.58 -13.23
C VAL A 177 -5.45 13.99 -13.77
N LEU A 178 -4.38 13.90 -12.95
CA LEU A 178 -3.02 14.23 -13.38
C LEU A 178 -2.52 13.27 -14.46
N TYR A 179 -2.84 11.98 -14.34
CA TYR A 179 -2.55 11.01 -15.40
C TYR A 179 -3.37 11.29 -16.65
N PHE A 180 -4.66 11.64 -16.51
CA PHE A 180 -5.50 11.99 -17.66
C PHE A 180 -4.99 13.23 -18.42
N THR A 181 -4.53 14.25 -17.70
CA THR A 181 -3.98 15.49 -18.29
C THR A 181 -2.53 15.32 -18.77
N GLY A 182 -1.84 14.24 -18.38
CA GLY A 182 -0.43 14.00 -18.72
C GLY A 182 0.55 14.81 -17.86
N GLU A 183 0.09 15.31 -16.71
CA GLU A 183 0.87 16.12 -15.76
C GLU A 183 1.46 15.30 -14.61
N ALA A 184 1.07 14.03 -14.51
CA ALA A 184 1.73 13.09 -13.61
C ALA A 184 3.21 12.96 -14.02
N ILE A 185 4.10 13.33 -13.10
CA ILE A 185 5.51 13.01 -13.24
C ILE A 185 5.63 11.60 -12.68
N GLU A 186 6.09 10.68 -13.52
CA GLU A 186 6.63 9.41 -13.04
C GLU A 186 7.96 9.76 -12.38
N ASP A 187 7.89 10.15 -11.11
CA ASP A 187 9.08 10.30 -10.28
C ASP A 187 9.67 8.89 -10.16
N ASP A 188 10.72 8.60 -10.93
CA ASP A 188 11.56 7.39 -10.87
C ASP A 188 12.23 7.17 -9.48
N ASP A 189 11.72 7.78 -8.40
CA ASP A 189 12.35 7.92 -7.08
C ASP A 189 11.45 7.47 -5.92
N ASP A 190 10.57 6.48 -6.14
CA ASP A 190 9.90 5.77 -5.04
C ASP A 190 10.59 4.44 -4.74
N ASP A 191 11.89 4.53 -4.49
CA ASP A 191 12.70 3.56 -3.73
C ASP A 191 12.27 3.53 -2.24
N TYR A 192 11.00 3.81 -1.94
CA TYR A 192 10.36 3.35 -0.71
C TYR A 192 9.86 1.93 -0.98
N ASP A 193 10.83 1.04 -1.09
CA ASP A 193 10.69 -0.38 -0.80
C ASP A 193 9.99 -0.47 0.57
N GLU A 194 8.67 -0.64 0.57
CA GLU A 194 7.99 -1.28 1.69
C GLU A 194 8.36 -2.77 1.58
N GLU A 195 9.63 -3.09 1.84
CA GLU A 195 10.09 -4.45 2.15
C GLU A 195 9.47 -4.85 3.51
N GLY A 196 8.16 -5.07 3.51
CA GLY A 196 7.53 -6.00 4.43
C GLY A 196 7.77 -7.39 3.88
N GLU A 197 9.01 -7.89 4.00
CA GLU A 197 9.33 -9.29 3.68
C GLU A 197 8.33 -10.20 4.41
N GLU A 198 7.63 -11.02 3.62
CA GLU A 198 6.80 -12.14 4.05
C GLU A 198 7.60 -13.04 5.00
N ALA A 199 7.36 -12.88 6.31
CA ALA A 199 7.81 -13.84 7.30
C ALA A 199 6.78 -14.98 7.39
N ASP A 200 6.67 -15.75 6.30
CA ASP A 200 6.20 -17.13 6.43
C ASP A 200 7.30 -17.95 7.13
N GLU A 201 7.18 -18.07 8.45
CA GLU A 201 7.77 -19.19 9.17
C GLU A 201 6.64 -20.00 9.79
N GLU A 202 6.11 -20.94 9.01
CA GLU A 202 5.46 -22.16 9.50
C GLU A 202 6.31 -22.82 10.60
N GLY A 203 5.93 -22.54 11.84
CA GLY A 203 6.53 -23.09 13.05
C GLY A 203 5.62 -24.10 13.73
N GLU A 204 5.27 -25.20 13.05
CA GLU A 204 4.80 -26.40 13.75
C GLU A 204 5.96 -27.07 14.49
N GLU A 205 6.15 -26.78 15.78
CA GLU A 205 6.82 -27.72 16.68
C GLU A 205 5.94 -28.02 17.89
N GLU A 206 5.22 -29.14 17.79
CA GLU A 206 4.76 -29.96 18.90
C GLU A 206 5.97 -30.36 19.78
N GLY A 207 6.24 -29.57 20.81
CA GLY A 207 7.27 -29.85 21.82
C GLY A 207 6.67 -30.47 23.07
N ASP A 208 6.49 -31.79 23.06
CA ASP A 208 6.15 -32.63 24.21
C ASP A 208 7.20 -32.50 25.34
N GLU A 209 6.71 -32.73 26.56
CA GLU A 209 7.31 -32.49 27.86
C GLU A 209 8.70 -33.09 28.07
N GLU A 210 9.63 -32.34 28.69
CA GLU A 210 10.45 -32.87 29.79
C GLU A 210 10.73 -31.77 30.83
N ASN A 211 9.99 -31.81 31.94
CA ASN A 211 10.37 -31.13 33.18
C ASN A 211 11.68 -31.76 33.71
N ASP A 212 12.79 -31.00 33.72
CA ASP A 212 13.99 -31.38 34.46
C ASP A 212 13.83 -31.00 35.95
N PRO A 213 13.71 -31.98 36.87
CA PRO A 213 13.45 -31.72 38.29
C PRO A 213 14.67 -31.21 39.08
N ASP A 214 15.83 -30.98 38.45
CA ASP A 214 17.10 -30.77 39.19
C ASP A 214 17.61 -29.31 39.24
N TYR A 215 16.72 -28.32 39.14
CA TYR A 215 17.08 -26.91 39.36
C TYR A 215 17.05 -26.51 40.86
N ASP A 216 18.21 -26.54 41.53
CA ASP A 216 18.40 -25.96 42.88
C ASP A 216 19.14 -24.60 42.82
N PRO A 217 18.48 -23.46 43.13
CA PRO A 217 19.03 -22.12 42.97
C PRO A 217 19.97 -21.64 44.11
N LYS A 218 20.55 -22.53 44.92
CA LYS A 218 21.39 -22.08 46.06
C LYS A 218 22.77 -22.74 46.13
N LYS A 219 23.74 -22.20 45.39
CA LYS A 219 25.16 -22.24 45.78
C LYS A 219 26.00 -21.21 45.01
N ASP A 220 25.91 -19.95 45.43
CA ASP A 220 27.02 -19.00 45.25
C ASP A 220 27.42 -18.47 46.62
N GLN A 221 28.39 -19.15 47.23
CA GLN A 221 29.23 -18.57 48.27
C GLN A 221 30.54 -18.13 47.61
N ASN A 222 30.76 -16.81 47.65
CA ASN A 222 31.97 -16.06 47.35
C ASN A 222 33.26 -16.76 47.82
N PRO A 223 34.42 -16.50 47.18
CA PRO A 223 35.31 -15.52 47.82
C PRO A 223 36.22 -14.66 46.92
N ALA A 224 36.52 -13.47 47.47
CA ALA A 224 37.80 -12.75 47.51
C ALA A 224 38.26 -11.82 46.36
N GLU A 225 38.24 -10.53 46.73
CA GLU A 225 39.29 -9.50 46.60
C GLU A 225 40.03 -9.29 45.27
N CYS A 226 39.83 -8.11 44.67
CA CYS A 226 40.86 -7.45 43.88
C CYS A 226 40.98 -5.98 44.32
N LYS A 227 42.14 -5.62 44.88
CA LYS A 227 42.56 -4.26 45.23
C LYS A 227 43.01 -3.52 43.97
N GLN A 228 42.74 -2.21 43.91
CA GLN A 228 43.60 -1.16 43.34
C GLN A 228 42.95 0.19 43.74
N GLN A 229 43.54 0.90 44.69
CA GLN A 229 44.53 2.00 44.55
C GLN A 229 43.84 3.37 44.64
#